data_AF-A0A2N2G329-F1
#
_entry.id   AF-A0A2N2G329-F1
#
_cell.length_a   1.000
_cell.length_b   1.000
_cell.length_c   1.000
_cell.angle_alpha   90.00
_cell.angle_beta   90.00
_cell.angle_gamma   90.00
#
_symmetry.space_group_name_H-M   'P 1'
#
loop_
_entity.id
_entity.type
_entity.pdbx_description
1 polymer ?
#
loop_
_entity_poly.entity_id
_entity_poly.type
_entity_poly.pdbx_seq_one_letter_code
_entity_poly.pdbx_strand_id
1 'polypeptide(L)'
;MENSKLFSSFINTHFKISLLFFALGLFFGVIYSINLLGYSVDSITLLPSNMRSLHISLMLYGFIPLMLSYLPFLLISKEVGYSLQGLHYLKLYTIFWYIFLVFMISSLLFGNTRGLAFYDFPYELNFILALAGVFYALALYEFIKRYSKNPTWVKVCLGVVVIAPIALLILMNPIIGQVESTVTGPHGDNTLGMSLALIPLYYLIIKLLN
;
A
#
# COMPACT_ATOMS: atom_id res chain seq x y z
N MET A 1 -23.27 -16.48 -11.76
CA MET A 1 -23.23 -16.82 -10.31
C MET A 1 -21.86 -17.38 -9.89
N GLU A 2 -21.24 -18.24 -10.69
CA GLU A 2 -19.91 -18.84 -10.44
C GLU A 2 -18.77 -17.80 -10.42
N ASN A 3 -18.78 -16.86 -11.35
CA ASN A 3 -17.80 -15.78 -11.46
C ASN A 3 -17.77 -14.86 -10.21
N SER A 4 -18.93 -14.49 -9.65
CA SER A 4 -18.96 -13.65 -8.43
C SER A 4 -18.29 -14.34 -7.23
N LYS A 5 -18.34 -15.67 -7.15
CA LYS A 5 -17.65 -16.44 -6.09
C LYS A 5 -16.13 -16.34 -6.22
N LEU A 6 -15.59 -16.27 -7.44
CA LEU A 6 -14.14 -16.18 -7.68
C LEU A 6 -13.54 -14.88 -7.11
N PHE A 7 -14.15 -13.74 -7.42
CA PHE A 7 -13.67 -12.44 -6.92
C PHE A 7 -13.80 -12.35 -5.39
N SER A 8 -14.95 -12.74 -4.84
CA SER A 8 -15.17 -12.74 -3.39
C SER A 8 -14.21 -13.70 -2.66
N SER A 9 -13.92 -14.87 -3.25
CA SER A 9 -12.95 -15.83 -2.71
C SER A 9 -11.53 -15.25 -2.74
N PHE A 10 -11.14 -14.60 -3.85
CA PHE A 10 -9.86 -13.90 -3.95
C PHE A 10 -9.70 -12.84 -2.85
N ILE A 11 -10.67 -11.94 -2.70
CA ILE A 11 -10.61 -10.89 -1.67
C ILE A 11 -10.55 -11.51 -0.26
N ASN A 12 -11.41 -12.48 0.05
CA ASN A 12 -11.43 -13.13 1.37
C ASN A 12 -10.09 -13.83 1.68
N THR A 13 -9.49 -14.48 0.68
CA THR A 13 -8.18 -15.12 0.83
C THR A 13 -7.10 -14.09 1.17
N HIS A 14 -7.04 -13.00 0.41
CA HIS A 14 -6.03 -11.96 0.64
C HIS A 14 -6.27 -11.12 1.90
N PHE A 15 -7.53 -10.99 2.34
CA PHE A 15 -7.86 -10.45 3.66
C PHE A 15 -7.32 -11.33 4.80
N LYS A 16 -7.48 -12.65 4.70
CA LYS A 16 -6.92 -13.57 5.71
C LYS A 16 -5.39 -13.55 5.72
N ILE A 17 -4.77 -13.52 4.55
CA ILE A 17 -3.30 -13.41 4.45
C ILE A 17 -2.83 -12.06 5.00
N SER A 18 -3.53 -10.97 4.72
CA SER A 18 -3.11 -9.65 5.20
C SER A 18 -3.14 -9.53 6.72
N LEU A 19 -4.05 -10.24 7.40
CA LEU A 19 -4.06 -10.31 8.87
C LEU A 19 -2.76 -10.86 9.45
N LEU A 20 -2.02 -11.71 8.72
CA LEU A 20 -0.69 -12.14 9.14
C LEU A 20 0.28 -10.96 9.20
N PHE A 21 0.29 -10.09 8.18
CA PHE A 21 1.13 -8.89 8.20
C PHE A 21 0.70 -7.90 9.28
N PHE A 22 -0.60 -7.82 9.59
CA PHE A 22 -1.08 -7.03 10.72
C PHE A 22 -0.53 -7.57 12.05
N ALA A 23 -0.67 -8.88 12.29
CA ALA A 23 -0.16 -9.53 13.48
C ALA A 23 1.37 -9.37 13.61
N LEU A 24 2.11 -9.51 12.52
CA LEU A 24 3.56 -9.26 12.49
C LEU A 24 3.89 -7.80 12.80
N GLY A 25 3.15 -6.84 12.24
CA GLY A 25 3.34 -5.42 12.53
C GLY A 25 3.13 -5.11 14.01
N LEU A 26 2.07 -5.65 14.61
CA LEU A 26 1.82 -5.52 16.05
C LEU A 26 2.91 -6.20 16.89
N PHE A 27 3.33 -7.39 16.50
CA PHE A 27 4.40 -8.13 17.19
C PHE A 27 5.70 -7.32 17.27
N PHE A 28 6.18 -6.76 16.16
CA PHE A 28 7.37 -5.90 16.18
C PHE A 28 7.15 -4.60 16.96
N GLY A 29 5.93 -4.05 16.95
CA GLY A 29 5.56 -2.89 17.76
C GLY A 29 5.62 -3.17 19.26
N VAL A 30 5.21 -4.37 19.70
CA VAL A 30 5.33 -4.81 21.09
C VAL A 30 6.79 -4.97 21.49
N ILE A 31 7.62 -5.63 20.67
CA ILE A 31 9.07 -5.75 20.94
C ILE A 31 9.70 -4.37 21.10
N TYR A 32 9.43 -3.47 20.16
CA TYR A 32 9.94 -2.10 20.23
C TYR A 32 9.46 -1.37 21.50
N SER A 33 8.20 -1.55 21.89
CA SER A 33 7.66 -0.95 23.12
C SER A 33 8.37 -1.49 24.38
N ILE A 34 8.69 -2.78 24.42
CA ILE A 34 9.48 -3.40 25.51
C ILE A 34 10.90 -2.81 25.55
N ASN A 35 11.52 -2.57 24.38
CA ASN A 35 12.82 -1.91 24.31
C ASN A 35 12.79 -0.49 24.86
N LEU A 36 11.71 0.27 24.61
CA LEU A 36 11.54 1.61 25.17
C LEU A 36 11.38 1.61 26.70
N LEU A 37 10.95 0.51 27.30
CA LEU A 37 10.88 0.33 28.75
C LEU A 37 12.23 -0.03 29.38
N GLY A 38 13.31 -0.12 28.59
CA GLY A 38 14.66 -0.43 29.05
C GLY A 38 15.02 -1.92 29.01
N TYR A 39 14.11 -2.79 28.55
CA TYR A 39 14.40 -4.21 28.36
C TYR A 39 14.94 -4.46 26.95
N SER A 40 16.21 -4.83 26.83
CA SER A 40 16.81 -5.20 25.55
C SER A 40 17.04 -6.70 25.46
N VAL A 41 16.77 -7.26 24.27
CA VAL A 41 17.24 -8.60 23.92
C VAL A 41 18.61 -8.40 23.29
N ASP A 42 19.64 -9.08 23.82
CA ASP A 42 20.98 -9.05 23.22
C ASP A 42 20.94 -9.80 21.88
N SER A 43 20.66 -9.07 20.81
CA SER A 43 20.46 -9.59 19.46
C SER A 43 20.80 -8.55 18.42
N ILE A 44 21.63 -8.94 17.46
CA ILE A 44 21.95 -8.14 16.27
C ILE A 44 20.76 -8.00 15.31
N THR A 45 19.79 -8.91 15.37
CA THR A 45 18.62 -8.93 14.49
C THR A 45 17.43 -8.17 15.10
N LEU A 46 17.27 -8.27 16.43
CA LEU A 46 16.17 -7.63 17.17
C LEU A 46 16.55 -6.25 17.72
N LEU A 47 17.39 -5.51 17.00
CA LEU A 47 17.78 -4.15 17.38
C LEU A 47 16.53 -3.25 17.43
N PRO A 48 16.42 -2.36 18.45
CA PRO A 48 15.25 -1.50 18.61
C PRO A 48 14.94 -0.65 17.36
N SER A 49 15.97 -0.16 16.67
CA SER A 49 15.84 0.56 15.40
C SER A 49 15.13 -0.29 14.34
N ASN A 50 15.57 -1.53 14.16
CA ASN A 50 15.02 -2.45 13.16
C ASN A 50 13.56 -2.81 13.50
N MET A 51 13.25 -3.02 14.79
CA MET A 51 11.89 -3.33 15.25
C MET A 51 10.94 -2.17 14.99
N ARG A 52 11.39 -0.93 15.24
CA ARG A 52 10.64 0.29 14.90
C ARG A 52 10.35 0.35 13.40
N SER A 53 11.38 0.17 12.58
CA SER A 53 11.26 0.26 11.12
C SER A 53 10.33 -0.81 10.55
N LEU A 54 10.41 -2.05 11.06
CA LEU A 54 9.51 -3.14 10.70
C LEU A 54 8.07 -2.84 11.09
N HIS A 55 7.84 -2.39 12.33
CA HIS A 55 6.51 -2.04 12.80
C HIS A 55 5.87 -0.98 11.90
N ILE A 56 6.54 0.16 11.71
CA ILE A 56 6.02 1.27 10.90
C ILE A 56 5.78 0.82 9.46
N SER A 57 6.74 0.12 8.86
CA SER A 57 6.62 -0.31 7.46
C SER A 57 5.50 -1.34 7.27
N LEU A 58 5.28 -2.25 8.21
CA LEU A 58 4.16 -3.20 8.14
C LEU A 58 2.81 -2.53 8.35
N MET A 59 2.73 -1.46 9.13
CA MET A 59 1.51 -0.66 9.25
C MET A 59 1.21 0.11 7.96
N LEU A 60 2.24 0.60 7.26
CA LEU A 60 2.11 1.42 6.05
C LEU A 60 2.16 0.70 4.70
N TYR A 61 2.58 -0.57 4.68
CA TYR A 61 2.59 -1.33 3.42
C TYR A 61 1.97 -2.71 3.60
N GLY A 62 1.88 -3.21 4.83
CA GLY A 62 1.26 -4.50 5.15
C GLY A 62 -0.26 -4.41 5.09
N PHE A 63 -0.93 -4.63 6.22
CA PHE A 63 -2.38 -4.83 6.23
C PHE A 63 -3.18 -3.63 5.72
N ILE A 64 -2.97 -2.43 6.29
CA ILE A 64 -3.87 -1.29 6.06
C ILE A 64 -3.85 -0.89 4.58
N PRO A 65 -2.71 -0.57 3.94
CA PRO A 65 -2.74 -0.09 2.56
C PRO A 65 -3.01 -1.20 1.55
N LEU A 66 -2.63 -2.44 1.84
CA LEU A 66 -3.04 -3.57 0.99
C LEU A 66 -4.57 -3.72 0.98
N MET A 67 -5.26 -3.62 2.13
CA MET A 67 -6.71 -3.70 2.16
C MET A 67 -7.38 -2.50 1.50
N LEU A 68 -6.87 -1.30 1.76
CA LEU A 68 -7.37 -0.09 1.12
C LEU A 68 -7.19 -0.14 -0.41
N SER A 69 -6.12 -0.78 -0.90
CA SER A 69 -5.90 -0.96 -2.34
C SER A 69 -6.97 -1.83 -3.02
N TYR A 70 -7.57 -2.79 -2.31
CA TYR A 70 -8.62 -3.65 -2.87
C TYR A 70 -10.02 -3.02 -2.86
N LEU A 71 -10.23 -2.04 -1.99
CA LEU A 71 -11.54 -1.43 -1.77
C LEU A 71 -12.13 -0.79 -3.05
N PRO A 72 -11.39 -0.10 -3.93
CA PRO A 72 -11.92 0.38 -5.21
C PRO A 72 -12.53 -0.73 -6.06
N PHE A 73 -11.86 -1.89 -6.16
CA PHE A 73 -12.36 -3.03 -6.93
C PHE A 73 -13.60 -3.65 -6.31
N LEU A 74 -13.68 -3.70 -4.98
CA LEU A 74 -14.87 -4.15 -4.27
C LEU A 74 -16.08 -3.26 -4.56
N LEU A 75 -15.87 -1.94 -4.57
CA LEU A 75 -16.91 -0.96 -4.83
C LEU A 75 -17.40 -1.03 -6.28
N ILE A 76 -16.49 -1.05 -7.25
CA ILE A 76 -16.84 -1.22 -8.68
C ILE A 76 -17.57 -2.56 -8.88
N SER A 77 -17.05 -3.63 -8.29
CA SER A 77 -17.67 -4.96 -8.42
C SER A 77 -19.07 -5.01 -7.84
N LYS A 78 -19.36 -4.21 -6.80
CA LYS A 78 -20.72 -4.11 -6.23
C LYS A 78 -21.68 -3.39 -7.17
N GLU A 79 -21.20 -2.41 -7.94
CA GLU A 79 -22.04 -1.58 -8.82
C GLU A 79 -22.24 -2.17 -10.21
N VAL A 80 -21.17 -2.64 -10.85
CA VAL A 80 -21.19 -3.07 -12.26
C VAL A 80 -20.59 -4.46 -12.48
N GLY A 81 -20.30 -5.19 -11.40
CA GLY A 81 -19.58 -6.46 -11.46
C GLY A 81 -18.09 -6.29 -11.76
N TYR A 82 -17.36 -7.39 -11.91
CA TYR A 82 -15.90 -7.38 -12.08
C TYR A 82 -15.48 -7.85 -13.48
N SER A 83 -14.25 -7.50 -13.89
CA SER A 83 -13.62 -7.96 -15.14
C SER A 83 -12.69 -9.15 -14.85
N LEU A 84 -12.78 -10.23 -15.64
CA LEU A 84 -11.84 -11.37 -15.53
C LEU A 84 -10.40 -10.94 -15.85
N GLN A 85 -10.23 -10.12 -16.88
CA GLN A 85 -8.92 -9.54 -17.23
C GLN A 85 -8.42 -8.61 -16.12
N GLY A 86 -9.31 -7.79 -15.56
CA GLY A 86 -8.99 -6.94 -14.42
C GLY A 86 -8.56 -7.75 -13.20
N LEU A 87 -9.25 -8.87 -12.92
CA LEU A 87 -8.88 -9.78 -11.82
C LEU A 87 -7.53 -10.45 -12.06
N HIS A 88 -7.18 -10.76 -13.30
CA HIS A 88 -5.85 -11.27 -13.64
C HIS A 88 -4.76 -10.24 -13.29
N TYR A 89 -4.90 -8.98 -13.70
CA TYR A 89 -3.95 -7.93 -13.32
C TYR A 89 -3.94 -7.65 -11.81
N LEU A 90 -5.09 -7.72 -11.15
CA LEU A 90 -5.16 -7.55 -9.70
C LEU A 90 -4.40 -8.67 -8.96
N LYS A 91 -4.45 -9.91 -9.47
CA LYS A 91 -3.63 -11.02 -8.95
C LYS A 91 -2.14 -10.75 -9.11
N LEU A 92 -1.72 -10.22 -10.27
CA LEU A 92 -0.32 -9.86 -10.50
C LEU A 92 0.13 -8.75 -9.53
N TYR A 93 -0.66 -7.69 -9.38
CA TYR A 93 -0.45 -6.66 -8.37
C TYR A 93 -0.22 -7.27 -6.98
N THR A 94 -1.10 -8.16 -6.54
CA THR A 94 -1.00 -8.81 -5.22
C THR A 94 0.27 -9.64 -5.07
N ILE A 95 0.68 -10.37 -6.11
CA ILE A 95 1.93 -11.15 -6.11
C ILE A 95 3.13 -10.22 -5.92
N PHE A 96 3.25 -9.16 -6.73
CA PHE A 96 4.37 -8.22 -6.61
C PHE A 96 4.36 -7.48 -5.28
N TRP A 97 3.19 -7.15 -4.73
CA TRP A 97 3.06 -6.56 -3.40
C TRP A 97 3.56 -7.50 -2.30
N TYR A 98 3.23 -8.79 -2.37
CA TYR A 98 3.74 -9.77 -1.42
C TYR A 98 5.23 -10.01 -1.54
N ILE A 99 5.76 -10.06 -2.76
CA ILE A 99 7.20 -10.11 -3.01
C ILE A 99 7.86 -8.91 -2.33
N PHE A 100 7.35 -7.70 -2.57
CA PHE A 100 7.83 -6.49 -1.91
C PHE A 100 7.82 -6.62 -0.38
N LEU A 101 6.70 -7.05 0.22
CA LEU A 101 6.58 -7.19 1.68
C LEU A 101 7.60 -8.16 2.26
N VAL A 102 7.81 -9.32 1.62
CA VAL A 102 8.78 -10.31 2.10
C VAL A 102 10.21 -9.76 2.05
N PHE A 103 10.58 -9.10 0.95
CA PHE A 103 11.91 -8.49 0.82
C PHE A 103 12.10 -7.29 1.76
N MET A 104 11.06 -6.49 1.96
CA MET A 104 11.05 -5.38 2.91
C MET A 104 11.27 -5.88 4.33
N ILE A 105 10.50 -6.87 4.79
CA ILE A 105 10.65 -7.48 6.12
C ILE A 105 12.07 -8.03 6.28
N SER A 106 12.55 -8.79 5.30
CA SER A 106 13.88 -9.40 5.36
C SER A 106 14.98 -8.34 5.45
N SER A 107 14.93 -7.31 4.60
CA SER A 107 15.92 -6.24 4.57
C SER A 107 15.99 -5.48 5.90
N LEU A 108 14.82 -5.13 6.45
CA LEU A 108 14.73 -4.40 7.71
C LEU A 108 15.16 -5.27 8.91
N LEU A 109 14.85 -6.57 8.91
CA LEU A 109 15.33 -7.51 9.94
C LEU A 109 16.86 -7.58 9.97
N PHE A 110 17.52 -7.60 8.79
CA PHE A 110 18.97 -7.61 8.68
C PHE A 110 19.62 -6.22 8.81
N GLY A 111 18.86 -5.19 9.18
CA GLY A 111 19.39 -3.85 9.43
C GLY A 111 19.77 -3.07 8.18
N ASN A 112 19.33 -3.50 6.98
CA ASN A 112 19.49 -2.71 5.76
C ASN A 112 18.42 -1.61 5.72
N THR A 113 18.70 -0.52 6.43
CA THR A 113 17.79 0.61 6.63
C THR A 113 18.33 1.88 5.97
N ARG A 114 17.42 2.78 5.55
CA ARG A 114 17.78 4.08 4.94
C ARG A 114 17.79 5.24 5.94
N GLY A 115 17.30 5.03 7.16
CA GLY A 115 17.09 6.08 8.15
C GLY A 115 15.94 7.05 7.82
N LEU A 116 15.16 6.76 6.78
CA LEU A 116 14.04 7.59 6.33
C LEU A 116 12.75 7.07 6.96
N ALA A 117 12.09 7.92 7.76
CA ALA A 117 10.78 7.58 8.29
C ALA A 117 9.82 7.22 7.13
N PHE A 118 9.12 6.07 7.26
CA PHE A 118 8.16 5.55 6.28
C PHE A 118 8.74 4.96 4.96
N TYR A 119 10.02 5.17 4.67
CA TYR A 119 10.74 4.61 3.52
C TYR A 119 12.05 3.95 3.94
N ASP A 120 12.03 3.31 5.09
CA ASP A 120 13.25 2.84 5.74
C ASP A 120 13.85 1.62 5.04
N PHE A 121 13.11 1.00 4.11
CA PHE A 121 13.57 -0.13 3.33
C PHE A 121 14.44 0.28 2.13
N PRO A 122 15.25 -0.63 1.56
CA PRO A 122 16.17 -0.32 0.47
C PRO A 122 15.49 0.28 -0.76
N TYR A 123 16.14 1.23 -1.42
CA TYR A 123 15.56 2.00 -2.53
C TYR A 123 15.15 1.10 -3.70
N GLU A 124 15.88 0.01 -3.93
CA GLU A 124 15.65 -0.99 -4.97
C GLU A 124 14.26 -1.63 -4.87
N LEU A 125 13.71 -1.73 -3.65
CA LEU A 125 12.37 -2.29 -3.46
C LEU A 125 11.27 -1.38 -4.02
N ASN A 126 11.54 -0.09 -4.24
CA ASN A 126 10.61 0.79 -4.95
C ASN A 126 10.35 0.34 -6.38
N PHE A 127 11.30 -0.35 -7.03
CA PHE A 127 11.09 -0.91 -8.37
C PHE A 127 9.96 -1.97 -8.35
N ILE A 128 9.94 -2.82 -7.32
CA ILE A 128 8.92 -3.85 -7.14
C ILE A 128 7.56 -3.20 -6.87
N LEU A 129 7.51 -2.17 -6.02
CA LEU A 129 6.29 -1.39 -5.77
C LEU A 129 5.78 -0.68 -7.02
N ALA A 130 6.67 -0.06 -7.80
CA ALA A 130 6.30 0.61 -9.04
C ALA A 130 5.69 -0.39 -10.04
N LEU A 131 6.29 -1.57 -10.16
CA LEU A 131 5.78 -2.65 -11.01
C LEU A 131 4.41 -3.16 -10.52
N ALA A 132 4.21 -3.31 -9.21
CA ALA A 132 2.89 -3.57 -8.64
C ALA A 132 1.90 -2.47 -9.05
N GLY A 133 2.28 -1.20 -8.93
CA GLY A 133 1.48 -0.05 -9.34
C GLY A 133 1.04 -0.07 -10.80
N VAL A 134 1.89 -0.56 -11.73
CA VAL A 134 1.51 -0.75 -13.13
C VAL A 134 0.37 -1.76 -13.26
N PHE A 135 0.50 -2.94 -12.64
CA PHE A 135 -0.57 -3.95 -12.66
C PHE A 135 -1.84 -3.47 -11.99
N TYR A 136 -1.72 -2.67 -10.93
CA TYR A 136 -2.86 -2.04 -10.28
C TYR A 136 -3.61 -1.13 -11.26
N ALA A 137 -2.90 -0.24 -11.96
CA ALA A 137 -3.50 0.69 -12.91
C ALA A 137 -4.19 -0.05 -14.06
N LEU A 138 -3.56 -1.11 -14.60
CA LEU A 138 -4.16 -1.99 -15.61
C LEU A 138 -5.43 -2.68 -15.09
N ALA A 139 -5.41 -3.20 -13.86
CA ALA A 139 -6.57 -3.80 -13.24
C ALA A 139 -7.71 -2.79 -13.10
N LEU A 140 -7.41 -1.59 -12.60
CA LEU A 140 -8.40 -0.55 -12.36
C LEU A 140 -9.04 -0.10 -13.67
N TYR A 141 -8.25 0.07 -14.73
CA TYR A 141 -8.73 0.39 -16.07
C TYR A 141 -9.74 -0.65 -16.59
N GLU A 142 -9.42 -1.94 -16.46
CA GLU A 142 -10.31 -3.03 -16.88
C GLU A 142 -11.60 -3.12 -16.06
N PHE A 143 -11.57 -2.75 -14.77
CA PHE A 143 -12.76 -2.63 -13.95
C PHE A 143 -13.62 -1.41 -14.33
N ILE A 144 -13.00 -0.26 -14.56
CA ILE A 144 -13.72 0.99 -14.89
C ILE A 144 -14.43 0.89 -16.24
N LYS A 145 -13.84 0.22 -17.23
CA LYS A 145 -14.45 -0.03 -18.55
C LYS A 145 -15.84 -0.68 -18.49
N ARG A 146 -16.20 -1.29 -17.36
CA ARG A 146 -17.50 -1.92 -17.14
C ARG A 146 -18.63 -0.91 -16.95
N TYR A 147 -18.32 0.34 -16.56
CA TYR A 147 -19.31 1.40 -16.51
C TYR A 147 -19.69 1.87 -17.91
N SER A 148 -21.00 2.00 -18.17
CA SER A 148 -21.49 2.69 -19.37
C SER A 148 -21.19 4.19 -19.31
N LYS A 149 -21.25 4.78 -18.11
CA LYS A 149 -20.89 6.16 -17.82
C LYS A 149 -20.15 6.21 -16.49
N ASN A 150 -18.91 6.69 -16.50
CA ASN A 150 -18.07 6.74 -15.30
C ASN A 150 -18.69 7.64 -14.22
N PRO A 151 -18.87 7.15 -12.98
CA PRO A 151 -19.34 7.97 -11.87
C PRO A 151 -18.28 8.99 -11.45
N THR A 152 -18.69 10.06 -10.77
CA THR A 152 -17.81 11.17 -10.39
C THR A 152 -16.61 10.70 -9.55
N TRP A 153 -16.84 9.79 -8.60
CA TRP A 153 -15.77 9.26 -7.76
C TRP A 153 -14.70 8.54 -8.60
N VAL A 154 -15.10 7.73 -9.60
CA VAL A 154 -14.15 7.08 -10.53
C VAL A 154 -13.33 8.11 -11.30
N LYS A 155 -13.95 9.21 -11.76
CA LYS A 155 -13.24 10.29 -12.47
C LYS A 155 -12.21 10.98 -11.59
N VAL A 156 -12.58 11.32 -10.35
CA VAL A 156 -11.67 11.92 -9.36
C VAL A 156 -10.51 10.97 -9.09
N CYS A 157 -10.81 9.69 -8.88
CA CYS A 157 -9.80 8.68 -8.56
C CYS A 157 -8.83 8.44 -9.71
N LEU A 158 -9.31 8.41 -10.96
CA LEU A 158 -8.46 8.38 -12.15
C LEU A 158 -7.55 9.62 -12.23
N GLY A 159 -8.09 10.81 -11.97
CA GLY A 159 -7.31 12.05 -11.93
C GLY A 159 -6.19 11.98 -10.89
N VAL A 160 -6.50 11.54 -9.67
CA VAL A 160 -5.51 11.36 -8.59
C VAL A 160 -4.45 10.32 -8.99
N VAL A 161 -4.84 9.17 -9.54
CA VAL A 161 -3.89 8.11 -9.97
C VAL A 161 -2.93 8.58 -11.04
N VAL A 162 -3.37 9.45 -11.95
CA VAL A 162 -2.53 10.01 -13.02
C VAL A 162 -1.63 11.13 -12.50
N ILE A 163 -2.14 11.99 -11.62
CA ILE A 163 -1.40 13.14 -11.09
C ILE A 163 -0.37 12.72 -10.04
N ALA A 164 -0.70 11.72 -9.20
CA ALA A 164 0.13 11.34 -8.06
C ALA A 164 1.58 10.96 -8.44
N PRO A 165 1.85 10.18 -9.50
CA PRO A 165 3.22 9.91 -9.93
C PRO A 165 3.98 11.16 -10.39
N ILE A 166 3.30 12.10 -11.06
CA ILE A 166 3.92 13.34 -11.53
C ILE A 166 4.23 14.25 -10.33
N ALA A 167 3.26 14.39 -9.42
CA ALA A 167 3.46 15.10 -8.15
C ALA A 167 4.61 14.47 -7.36
N LEU A 168 4.70 13.14 -7.32
CA LEU A 168 5.79 12.42 -6.67
C LEU A 168 7.16 12.78 -7.25
N LEU A 169 7.30 12.81 -8.57
CA LEU A 169 8.56 13.17 -9.23
C LEU A 169 9.00 14.60 -8.91
N ILE A 170 8.04 15.53 -8.83
CA ILE A 170 8.33 16.92 -8.43
C ILE A 170 8.71 16.97 -6.95
N LEU A 171 7.99 16.26 -6.09
CA LEU A 171 8.20 16.24 -4.64
C LEU A 171 9.51 15.53 -4.28
N MET A 172 9.94 14.51 -5.03
CA MET A 172 11.23 13.83 -4.84
C MET A 172 12.42 14.57 -5.47
N ASN A 173 12.22 15.73 -6.10
CA ASN A 173 13.33 16.50 -6.65
C ASN A 173 14.15 17.15 -5.51
N PRO A 174 15.47 16.92 -5.40
CA PRO A 174 16.28 17.46 -4.29
C PRO A 174 16.45 18.99 -4.30
N ILE A 175 16.17 19.65 -5.44
CA ILE A 175 16.32 21.11 -5.63
C ILE A 175 14.98 21.83 -5.37
N ILE A 176 13.85 21.21 -5.76
CA ILE A 176 12.52 21.84 -5.78
C ILE A 176 11.58 21.21 -4.74
N GLY A 177 11.73 19.91 -4.49
CA GLY A 177 10.92 19.12 -3.59
C GLY A 177 11.43 19.16 -2.15
N GLN A 178 10.54 19.45 -1.20
CA GLN A 178 10.87 19.55 0.23
C GLN A 178 11.25 18.21 0.88
N VAL A 179 11.17 17.11 0.15
CA VAL A 179 11.08 15.79 0.77
C VAL A 179 12.45 15.22 1.14
N GLU A 180 13.50 15.53 0.36
CA GLU A 180 14.89 15.15 0.71
C GLU A 180 15.57 16.17 1.64
N SER A 181 15.08 17.42 1.71
CA SER A 181 15.68 18.47 2.55
C SER A 181 15.22 18.44 4.00
N THR A 182 14.35 17.51 4.39
CA THR A 182 13.82 17.39 5.76
C THR A 182 13.91 15.95 6.25
N VAL A 183 14.52 15.75 7.43
CA VAL A 183 14.73 14.42 8.07
C VAL A 183 13.39 13.70 8.34
N THR A 184 12.30 14.47 8.41
CA THR A 184 10.92 14.03 8.62
C THR A 184 10.01 14.44 7.47
N GLY A 185 10.57 14.67 6.27
CA GLY A 185 9.89 15.36 5.19
C GLY A 185 8.56 14.75 4.75
N PRO A 186 7.81 15.45 3.87
CA PRO A 186 6.49 15.07 3.37
C PRO A 186 6.40 13.68 2.69
N HIS A 187 7.41 12.82 2.81
CA HIS A 187 7.40 11.41 2.49
C HIS A 187 6.22 10.70 3.17
N GLY A 188 5.96 10.94 4.46
CA GLY A 188 4.80 10.34 5.16
C GLY A 188 3.45 10.84 4.64
N ASP A 189 3.32 12.16 4.46
CA ASP A 189 2.12 12.83 3.95
C ASP A 189 1.84 12.48 2.49
N ASN A 190 2.87 12.33 1.68
CA ASN A 190 2.76 11.91 0.29
C ASN A 190 2.50 10.40 0.20
N THR A 191 3.00 9.54 1.08
CA THR A 191 2.67 8.10 1.02
C THR A 191 1.19 7.86 1.33
N LEU A 192 0.65 8.56 2.34
CA LEU A 192 -0.78 8.56 2.67
C LEU A 192 -1.62 9.31 1.61
N GLY A 193 -1.07 10.36 1.00
CA GLY A 193 -1.70 11.20 -0.02
C GLY A 193 -1.66 10.65 -1.45
N MET A 194 -0.65 9.84 -1.80
CA MET A 194 -0.44 9.29 -3.15
C MET A 194 -0.86 7.83 -3.27
N SER A 195 -1.06 7.14 -2.15
CA SER A 195 -1.60 5.80 -2.24
C SER A 195 -3.08 5.89 -2.56
N LEU A 196 -3.47 5.04 -3.51
CA LEU A 196 -4.81 4.60 -3.87
C LEU A 196 -5.75 4.34 -2.66
N ALA A 197 -5.23 4.35 -1.43
CA ALA A 197 -5.90 4.40 -0.16
C ALA A 197 -6.87 5.59 0.03
N LEU A 198 -6.69 6.71 -0.67
CA LEU A 198 -7.66 7.81 -0.64
C LEU A 198 -8.86 7.58 -1.56
N ILE A 199 -8.78 6.68 -2.57
CA ILE A 199 -9.91 6.37 -3.48
C ILE A 199 -11.15 5.92 -2.69
N PRO A 200 -11.03 4.99 -1.72
CA PRO A 200 -12.13 4.66 -0.84
C PRO A 200 -12.66 5.80 0.04
N LEU A 201 -11.77 6.66 0.53
CA LEU A 201 -12.15 7.84 1.32
C LEU A 201 -12.94 8.82 0.44
N TYR A 202 -12.48 9.10 -0.78
CA TYR A 202 -13.21 9.90 -1.75
C TYR A 202 -14.55 9.27 -2.11
N TYR A 203 -14.61 7.96 -2.35
CA TYR A 203 -15.88 7.28 -2.59
C TYR A 203 -16.82 7.39 -1.38
N LEU A 204 -16.34 7.12 -0.16
CA LEU A 204 -17.14 7.21 1.06
C LEU A 204 -17.64 8.64 1.30
N ILE A 205 -16.78 9.64 1.18
CA ILE A 205 -17.13 11.06 1.33
C ILE A 205 -18.16 11.46 0.27
N ILE A 206 -17.91 11.18 -1.02
CA ILE A 206 -18.81 11.55 -2.12
C ILE A 206 -20.17 10.85 -1.99
N LYS A 207 -20.20 9.61 -1.50
CA LYS A 207 -21.44 8.85 -1.31
C LYS A 207 -22.18 9.15 -0.02
N LEU A 208 -21.49 9.65 1.01
CA LEU A 208 -22.12 10.10 2.26
C LEU A 208 -22.65 11.54 2.16
N LEU A 209 -22.11 12.34 1.24
CA LEU A 209 -22.51 13.74 1.00
C LEU A 209 -23.55 13.90 -0.14
N ASN A 210 -23.94 12.83 -0.82
CA ASN A 210 -25.02 12.79 -1.82
C ASN A 210 -26.07 11.75 -1.42
#